data_AF-A0A3D1CP86-F1
#
_entry.id   AF-A0A3D1CP86-F1
#
_cell.length_a   1.000
_cell.length_b   1.000
_cell.length_c   1.000
_cell.angle_alpha   90.00
_cell.angle_beta   90.00
_cell.angle_gamma   90.00
#
_symmetry.space_group_name_H-M   'P 1'
#
loop_
_entity.id
_entity.type
_entity.pdbx_description
1 polymer ?
#
loop_
_entity_poly.entity_id
_entity_poly.type
_entity_poly.pdbx_seq_one_letter_code
_entity_poly.pdbx_strand_id
1 'polypeptide(L)'
;MEIILGIVLFTLIIMVLVFVILSARSKLVATGDIEIIVNDEKTIKTKAGGKLLGALADANLFVSSACGGGGTCAQCKVKIFEGGGSILPTEESHITKREAAEGDRLSCQVAVKQNMRIQVPEEVFGVKKWECTVRSNDNVATFIKELILELPEGESVNFRAGGFIQIECPPHTVEYKNFIIADEYRPDWDRFDLWRYKSVVKENVVRAYSMANYPEEKGIVMLNVRIASPPPNADDVPPGIMSSYIFDLKPGDKVTISGPFG
;
A
#
# COMPACT_ATOMS: atom_id res chain seq x y z
N MET A 1 29.28 53.90 -16.67
CA MET A 1 28.34 54.03 -15.53
C MET A 1 26.90 53.75 -15.93
N GLU A 2 26.41 54.31 -17.04
CA GLU A 2 25.01 54.16 -17.47
C GLU A 2 24.59 52.71 -17.74
N ILE A 3 25.46 51.89 -18.36
CA ILE A 3 25.18 50.46 -18.60
C ILE A 3 25.01 49.69 -17.28
N ILE A 4 25.87 49.96 -16.29
CA ILE A 4 25.80 49.31 -14.97
C ILE A 4 24.52 49.72 -14.25
N LEU A 5 24.15 51.01 -14.32
CA LEU A 5 22.90 51.52 -13.73
C LEU A 5 21.68 50.85 -14.36
N GLY A 6 21.66 50.68 -15.69
CA GLY A 6 20.58 50.00 -16.41
C GLY A 6 20.43 48.53 -16.03
N ILE A 7 21.54 47.79 -15.92
CA ILE A 7 21.54 46.39 -15.48
C ILE A 7 21.01 46.26 -14.06
N VAL A 8 21.44 47.14 -13.14
CA VAL A 8 20.99 47.13 -11.74
C VAL A 8 19.50 47.44 -11.65
N LEU A 9 19.01 48.48 -12.34
CA LEU A 9 17.60 48.86 -12.33
C LEU A 9 16.71 47.74 -12.89
N PHE A 10 17.09 47.13 -14.01
CA PHE A 10 16.34 46.05 -14.62
C PHE A 10 16.28 44.81 -13.73
N THR A 11 17.41 44.45 -13.12
CA THR A 11 17.48 43.33 -12.15
C THR A 11 16.59 43.59 -10.94
N LEU A 12 16.56 44.83 -10.45
CA LEU A 12 15.76 45.23 -9.29
C LEU A 12 14.26 45.16 -9.60
N ILE A 13 13.84 45.61 -10.79
CA ILE A 13 12.45 45.48 -11.24
C ILE A 13 12.02 44.00 -11.33
N ILE A 14 12.86 43.13 -11.90
CA ILE A 14 12.57 41.70 -11.97
C ILE A 14 12.49 41.08 -10.56
N MET A 15 13.43 41.42 -9.68
CA MET A 15 13.42 40.93 -8.29
C MET A 15 12.15 41.36 -7.54
N VAL A 16 11.72 42.62 -7.71
CA VAL A 16 10.47 43.13 -7.13
C VAL A 16 9.27 42.36 -7.68
N LEU A 17 9.21 42.14 -9.00
CA LEU A 17 8.12 41.38 -9.62
C LEU A 17 8.06 39.95 -9.10
N VAL A 18 9.20 39.27 -8.98
CA VAL A 18 9.30 37.91 -8.42
C VAL A 18 8.82 37.90 -6.97
N PHE A 19 9.21 38.87 -6.15
CA PHE A 19 8.77 38.99 -4.75
C PHE A 19 7.25 39.21 -4.64
N VAL A 20 6.67 40.04 -5.51
CA VAL A 20 5.22 40.28 -5.57
C VAL A 20 4.49 39.00 -5.94
N ILE A 21 4.96 38.25 -6.94
CA ILE A 21 4.36 36.98 -7.36
C ILE A 21 4.45 35.93 -6.24
N LEU A 22 5.61 35.80 -5.59
CA LEU A 22 5.78 34.84 -4.48
C LEU A 22 4.92 35.19 -3.26
N SER A 23 4.78 36.48 -2.94
CA SER A 23 3.92 36.96 -1.84
C SER A 23 2.44 36.78 -2.15
N ALA A 24 2.01 37.00 -3.40
CA ALA A 24 0.66 36.72 -3.82
C ALA A 24 0.37 35.21 -3.73
N ARG A 25 1.30 34.36 -4.19
CA ARG A 25 1.19 32.90 -4.12
C ARG A 25 1.09 32.40 -2.67
N SER A 26 1.90 32.92 -1.75
CA SER A 26 1.89 32.47 -0.35
C SER A 26 0.60 32.82 0.41
N LYS A 27 -0.12 33.86 -0.04
CA LYS A 27 -1.42 34.23 0.54
C LYS A 27 -2.62 33.57 -0.16
N LEU A 28 -2.53 33.32 -1.46
CA LEU A 28 -3.63 32.78 -2.26
C LEU A 28 -3.65 31.25 -2.34
N VAL A 29 -2.52 30.59 -2.07
CA VAL A 29 -2.42 29.14 -1.99
C VAL A 29 -2.45 28.73 -0.53
N ALA A 30 -3.45 27.96 -0.13
CA ALA A 30 -3.56 27.40 1.21
C ALA A 30 -2.35 26.48 1.48
N THR A 31 -1.35 27.01 2.18
CA THR A 31 -0.20 26.26 2.70
C THR A 31 -0.37 25.86 4.17
N GLY A 32 -1.59 26.05 4.72
CA GLY A 32 -1.92 25.66 6.08
C GLY A 32 -2.18 24.16 6.23
N ASP A 33 -2.21 23.69 7.47
CA ASP A 33 -2.66 22.34 7.79
C ASP A 33 -4.10 22.17 7.31
N ILE A 34 -4.32 21.09 6.56
CA ILE A 34 -5.63 20.72 6.05
C ILE A 34 -6.29 19.82 7.09
N GLU A 35 -7.55 20.13 7.40
CA GLU A 35 -8.38 19.30 8.26
C GLU A 35 -9.25 18.38 7.43
N ILE A 36 -9.18 17.08 7.74
CA ILE A 36 -10.03 16.05 7.14
C ILE A 36 -10.91 15.48 8.24
N ILE A 37 -12.21 15.64 8.11
CA ILE A 37 -13.22 15.07 9.01
C ILE A 37 -13.58 13.69 8.46
N VAL A 38 -13.34 12.65 9.24
CA VAL A 38 -13.57 11.24 8.90
C VAL A 38 -14.76 10.71 9.72
N ASN A 39 -15.80 10.25 9.02
CA ASN A 39 -17.03 9.68 9.60
C ASN A 39 -17.74 10.59 10.62
N ASP A 40 -17.50 11.91 10.59
CA ASP A 40 -17.96 12.88 11.60
C ASP A 40 -17.52 12.59 13.05
N GLU A 41 -16.57 11.67 13.23
CA GLU A 41 -16.09 11.20 14.53
C GLU A 41 -14.66 11.62 14.81
N LYS A 42 -13.80 11.61 13.78
CA LYS A 42 -12.36 11.86 13.92
C LYS A 42 -11.89 12.92 12.95
N THR A 43 -11.20 13.94 13.46
CA THR A 43 -10.55 14.96 12.64
C THR A 43 -9.05 14.69 12.57
N ILE A 44 -8.50 14.58 11.36
CA ILE A 44 -7.07 14.41 11.13
C ILE A 44 -6.50 15.67 10.48
N LYS A 45 -5.25 15.99 10.80
CA LYS A 45 -4.51 17.11 10.22
C LYS A 45 -3.41 16.60 9.32
N THR A 46 -3.32 17.12 8.11
CA THR A 46 -2.29 16.73 7.15
C THR A 46 -1.81 17.93 6.32
N LYS A 47 -0.65 17.78 5.68
CA LYS A 47 -0.08 18.80 4.80
C LYS A 47 -0.73 18.74 3.42
N ALA A 48 -0.89 19.90 2.80
CA ALA A 48 -1.36 19.99 1.42
C ALA A 48 -0.42 19.29 0.43
N GLY A 49 -1.00 18.63 -0.56
CA GLY A 49 -0.30 18.03 -1.72
C GLY A 49 -0.16 16.51 -1.67
N GLY A 50 -0.33 15.88 -0.50
CA GLY A 50 -0.31 14.41 -0.37
C GLY A 50 -1.54 13.73 -0.99
N LYS A 51 -1.47 12.40 -1.13
CA LYS A 51 -2.64 11.57 -1.50
C LYS A 51 -3.47 11.28 -0.26
N LEU A 52 -4.79 11.18 -0.42
CA LEU A 52 -5.70 10.91 0.69
C LEU A 52 -5.41 9.56 1.36
N LEU A 53 -5.07 8.51 0.59
CA LEU A 53 -4.65 7.22 1.14
C LEU A 53 -3.46 7.35 2.11
N GLY A 54 -2.45 8.14 1.75
CA GLY A 54 -1.28 8.36 2.60
C GLY A 54 -1.64 9.14 3.86
N ALA A 55 -2.43 10.21 3.73
CA ALA A 55 -2.88 11.00 4.87
C ALA A 55 -3.70 10.18 5.88
N LEU A 56 -4.52 9.24 5.40
CA LEU A 56 -5.27 8.32 6.26
C LEU A 56 -4.33 7.32 6.95
N ALA A 57 -3.38 6.73 6.21
CA ALA A 57 -2.40 5.81 6.77
C ALA A 57 -1.54 6.47 7.86
N ASP A 58 -1.09 7.71 7.66
CA ASP A 58 -0.33 8.49 8.66
C ASP A 58 -1.13 8.74 9.95
N ALA A 59 -2.46 8.79 9.85
CA ALA A 59 -3.37 8.93 10.98
C ALA A 59 -3.83 7.60 11.60
N ASN A 60 -3.16 6.50 11.23
CA ASN A 60 -3.50 5.11 11.57
C ASN A 60 -4.93 4.72 11.15
N LEU A 61 -5.38 5.21 9.99
CA LEU A 61 -6.63 4.82 9.34
C LEU A 61 -6.27 4.10 8.04
N PHE A 62 -6.19 2.79 8.09
CA PHE A 62 -5.77 1.97 6.96
C PHE A 62 -6.96 1.58 6.08
N VAL A 63 -7.12 2.26 4.94
CA VAL A 63 -8.08 1.86 3.92
C VAL A 63 -7.48 0.76 3.06
N SER A 64 -8.27 -0.27 2.72
CA SER A 64 -7.87 -1.37 1.85
C SER A 64 -7.20 -0.87 0.57
N SER A 65 -5.94 -1.27 0.34
CA SER A 65 -5.19 -0.90 -0.87
C SER A 65 -4.23 -2.00 -1.30
N ALA A 66 -4.71 -2.92 -2.15
CA ALA A 66 -3.89 -4.03 -2.64
C ALA A 66 -2.82 -3.60 -3.66
N CYS A 67 -3.05 -2.50 -4.39
CA CYS A 67 -2.15 -2.01 -5.44
C CYS A 67 -1.10 -0.98 -4.96
N GLY A 68 -1.03 -0.68 -3.66
CA GLY A 68 -0.08 0.32 -3.14
C GLY A 68 -0.34 1.76 -3.63
N GLY A 69 -1.56 2.04 -4.10
CA GLY A 69 -1.96 3.37 -4.55
C GLY A 69 -1.86 3.65 -6.05
N GLY A 70 -1.64 2.61 -6.88
CA GLY A 70 -1.64 2.73 -8.34
C GLY A 70 -2.99 2.99 -9.00
N GLY A 71 -4.10 3.01 -8.25
CA GLY A 71 -5.44 3.30 -8.80
C GLY A 71 -6.08 2.17 -9.61
N THR A 72 -5.50 0.97 -9.59
CA THR A 72 -5.92 -0.15 -10.45
C THR A 72 -6.78 -1.22 -9.77
N CYS A 73 -6.78 -1.27 -8.42
CA CYS A 73 -7.50 -2.31 -7.67
C CYS A 73 -8.90 -1.91 -7.19
N ALA A 74 -9.24 -0.62 -7.23
CA ALA A 74 -10.50 -0.05 -6.71
C ALA A 74 -10.85 -0.30 -5.23
N GLN A 75 -9.99 -0.96 -4.45
CA GLN A 75 -10.24 -1.32 -3.05
C GLN A 75 -10.24 -0.11 -2.10
N CYS A 76 -9.51 0.96 -2.48
CA CYS A 76 -9.38 2.16 -1.66
C CYS A 76 -10.58 3.13 -1.80
N LYS A 77 -11.77 2.58 -2.04
CA LYS A 77 -12.99 3.36 -2.26
C LYS A 77 -13.40 4.05 -0.96
N VAL A 78 -13.64 5.35 -1.04
CA VAL A 78 -14.11 6.20 0.07
C VAL A 78 -15.19 7.14 -0.47
N LYS A 79 -16.07 7.60 0.40
CA LYS A 79 -17.04 8.65 0.05
C LYS A 79 -16.48 10.01 0.45
N ILE A 80 -16.58 10.99 -0.44
CA ILE A 80 -16.14 12.36 -0.23
C ILE A 80 -17.34 13.28 -0.42
N PHE A 81 -17.75 13.95 0.65
CA PHE A 81 -18.89 14.86 0.66
C PHE A 81 -18.45 16.30 0.38
N GLU A 82 -17.29 16.68 0.91
CA GLU A 82 -16.72 18.02 0.73
C GLU A 82 -15.23 17.90 0.41
N GLY A 83 -14.75 18.73 -0.51
CA GLY A 83 -13.36 18.70 -0.96
C GLY A 83 -13.09 17.67 -2.08
N GLY A 84 -11.82 17.30 -2.28
CA GLY A 84 -11.42 16.21 -3.19
C GLY A 84 -11.45 16.49 -4.71
N GLY A 85 -12.03 17.61 -5.14
CA GLY A 85 -12.05 18.04 -6.55
C GLY A 85 -12.89 17.13 -7.46
N SER A 86 -12.73 17.25 -8.78
CA SER A 86 -13.44 16.41 -9.76
C SER A 86 -12.88 14.99 -9.83
N ILE A 87 -13.71 14.03 -10.25
CA ILE A 87 -13.27 12.66 -10.54
C ILE A 87 -12.18 12.66 -11.61
N LEU A 88 -11.16 11.82 -11.43
CA LEU A 88 -10.08 11.66 -12.38
C LEU A 88 -10.38 10.51 -13.36
N PRO A 89 -9.87 10.53 -14.60
CA PRO A 89 -10.06 9.44 -15.55
C PRO A 89 -9.58 8.06 -15.04
N THR A 90 -8.59 8.03 -14.15
CA THR A 90 -8.11 6.80 -13.50
C THR A 90 -9.13 6.20 -12.53
N GLU A 91 -10.09 6.99 -12.06
CA GLU A 91 -11.16 6.55 -11.18
C GLU A 91 -12.39 6.10 -12.00
N GLU A 92 -12.63 6.73 -13.16
CA GLU A 92 -13.80 6.45 -14.02
C GLU A 92 -13.84 5.01 -14.57
N SER A 93 -12.69 4.33 -14.64
CA SER A 93 -12.64 2.91 -15.01
C SER A 93 -13.23 1.98 -13.95
N HIS A 94 -13.34 2.45 -12.70
CA HIS A 94 -13.76 1.66 -11.54
C HIS A 94 -15.00 2.22 -10.83
N ILE A 95 -15.37 3.47 -11.11
CA ILE A 95 -16.47 4.18 -10.46
C ILE A 95 -17.49 4.58 -11.51
N THR A 96 -18.71 4.10 -11.34
CA THR A 96 -19.83 4.47 -12.21
C THR A 96 -20.27 5.92 -11.98
N LYS A 97 -20.96 6.51 -12.96
CA LYS A 97 -21.51 7.88 -12.82
C LYS A 97 -22.44 8.03 -11.61
N ARG A 98 -23.15 6.97 -11.24
CA ARG A 98 -24.04 6.95 -10.06
C ARG A 98 -23.23 7.02 -8.77
N GLU A 99 -22.24 6.15 -8.62
CA GLU A 99 -21.33 6.13 -7.47
C GLU A 99 -20.58 7.47 -7.32
N ALA A 100 -20.07 8.01 -8.43
CA ALA A 100 -19.42 9.32 -8.44
C ALA A 100 -20.35 10.46 -7.97
N ALA A 101 -21.65 10.39 -8.30
CA ALA A 101 -22.65 11.35 -7.83
C ALA A 101 -22.97 11.20 -6.34
N GLU A 102 -22.77 10.01 -5.77
CA GLU A 102 -22.84 9.74 -4.32
C GLU A 102 -21.53 10.07 -3.59
N GLY A 103 -20.52 10.58 -4.30
CA GLY A 103 -19.23 10.96 -3.75
C GLY A 103 -18.20 9.85 -3.67
N ASP A 104 -18.42 8.68 -4.28
CA ASP A 104 -17.43 7.61 -4.30
C ASP A 104 -16.18 8.02 -5.08
N ARG A 105 -15.01 7.83 -4.46
CA ARG A 105 -13.70 8.21 -4.99
C ARG A 105 -12.64 7.19 -4.58
N LEU A 106 -11.52 7.14 -5.30
CA LEU A 106 -10.36 6.34 -4.92
C LEU A 106 -9.39 7.17 -4.09
N SER A 107 -9.29 6.87 -2.79
CA SER A 107 -8.45 7.65 -1.86
C SER A 107 -6.97 7.71 -2.29
N CYS A 108 -6.47 6.72 -3.02
CA CYS A 108 -5.09 6.76 -3.53
C CYS A 108 -4.87 7.78 -4.66
N GLN A 109 -5.90 8.13 -5.41
CA GLN A 109 -5.80 9.05 -6.55
C GLN A 109 -6.10 10.49 -6.14
N VAL A 110 -6.99 10.69 -5.16
CA VAL A 110 -7.40 12.00 -4.66
C VAL A 110 -6.24 12.71 -3.97
N ALA A 111 -5.92 13.92 -4.42
CA ALA A 111 -4.92 14.79 -3.81
C ALA A 111 -5.58 15.72 -2.78
N VAL A 112 -5.01 15.77 -1.57
CA VAL A 112 -5.50 16.59 -0.47
C VAL A 112 -4.99 18.02 -0.65
N LYS A 113 -5.85 18.94 -1.08
CA LYS A 113 -5.51 20.35 -1.35
C LYS A 113 -6.30 21.37 -0.53
N GLN A 114 -7.42 20.95 0.03
CA GLN A 114 -8.33 21.76 0.84
C GLN A 114 -8.98 20.86 1.88
N ASN A 115 -9.63 21.45 2.90
CA ASN A 115 -10.35 20.69 3.91
C ASN A 115 -11.36 19.75 3.27
N MET A 116 -11.52 18.57 3.88
CA MET A 116 -12.34 17.51 3.33
C MET A 116 -13.25 16.91 4.39
N ARG A 117 -14.43 16.49 3.97
CA ARG A 117 -15.31 15.65 4.77
C ARG A 117 -15.53 14.34 4.04
N ILE A 118 -15.11 13.25 4.66
CA ILE A 118 -15.08 11.93 4.03
C ILE A 118 -15.75 10.89 4.93
N GLN A 119 -16.18 9.81 4.30
CA GLN A 119 -16.61 8.60 4.96
C GLN A 119 -15.80 7.41 4.48
N VAL A 120 -15.26 6.66 5.43
CA VAL A 120 -14.50 5.42 5.25
C VAL A 120 -15.26 4.26 5.93
N PRO A 121 -15.04 3.01 5.49
CA PRO A 121 -15.60 1.85 6.17
C PRO A 121 -15.18 1.81 7.65
N GLU A 122 -16.10 1.43 8.56
CA GLU A 122 -15.81 1.37 10.01
C GLU A 122 -14.66 0.42 10.35
N GLU A 123 -14.46 -0.63 9.55
CA GLU A 123 -13.38 -1.60 9.68
C GLU A 123 -11.99 -0.94 9.72
N VAL A 124 -11.84 0.22 9.07
CA VAL A 124 -10.59 1.00 9.02
C VAL A 124 -10.13 1.44 10.41
N PHE A 125 -11.04 1.64 11.36
CA PHE A 125 -10.70 2.02 12.73
C PHE A 125 -10.16 0.85 13.58
N GLY A 126 -10.39 -0.39 13.16
CA GLY A 126 -9.96 -1.60 13.86
C GLY A 126 -8.64 -2.21 13.36
N VAL A 127 -8.06 -1.67 12.29
CA VAL A 127 -6.86 -2.21 11.68
C VAL A 127 -5.65 -1.99 12.58
N LYS A 128 -4.97 -3.08 12.93
CA LYS A 128 -3.71 -3.06 13.69
C LYS A 128 -2.57 -3.60 12.83
N LYS A 129 -1.34 -3.29 13.26
CA LYS A 129 -0.12 -3.92 12.76
C LYS A 129 0.41 -4.87 13.82
N TRP A 130 0.86 -6.05 13.38
CA TRP A 130 1.48 -7.04 14.25
C TRP A 130 2.81 -7.49 13.65
N GLU A 131 3.83 -7.58 14.49
CA GLU A 131 5.05 -8.32 14.15
C GLU A 131 4.86 -9.77 14.59
N CYS A 132 4.71 -10.66 13.62
CA CYS A 132 4.46 -12.08 13.84
C CYS A 132 5.75 -12.89 13.73
N THR A 133 5.74 -14.10 14.29
CA THR A 133 6.84 -15.07 14.15
C THR A 133 6.41 -16.20 13.22
N VAL A 134 7.26 -16.59 12.27
CA VAL A 134 6.98 -17.74 11.41
C VAL A 134 7.04 -19.02 12.24
N ARG A 135 5.92 -19.73 12.35
CA ARG A 135 5.86 -21.07 12.95
C ARG A 135 6.33 -22.12 11.95
N SER A 136 5.74 -22.11 10.76
CA SER A 136 6.04 -23.04 9.67
C SER A 136 5.78 -22.37 8.32
N ASN A 137 6.41 -22.92 7.28
CA ASN A 137 6.31 -22.43 5.91
C ASN A 137 6.46 -23.61 4.92
N ASP A 138 5.65 -24.64 5.13
CA ASP A 138 5.77 -25.94 4.47
C ASP A 138 5.07 -25.93 3.11
N ASN A 139 5.53 -26.78 2.18
CA ASN A 139 4.87 -26.93 0.90
C ASN A 139 3.59 -27.76 1.05
N VAL A 140 2.48 -27.24 0.52
CA VAL A 140 1.21 -27.96 0.38
C VAL A 140 0.90 -28.32 -1.09
N ALA A 141 1.67 -27.76 -2.02
CA ALA A 141 1.72 -28.15 -3.42
C ALA A 141 3.07 -27.73 -4.02
N THR A 142 3.33 -28.13 -5.27
CA THR A 142 4.58 -27.81 -6.00
C THR A 142 4.95 -26.33 -5.93
N PHE A 143 3.96 -25.45 -6.09
CA PHE A 143 4.15 -24.00 -6.15
C PHE A 143 3.41 -23.23 -5.04
N ILE A 144 2.95 -23.92 -3.99
CA ILE A 144 2.20 -23.31 -2.90
C ILE A 144 2.79 -23.72 -1.56
N LYS A 145 3.06 -22.73 -0.71
CA LYS A 145 3.41 -22.92 0.69
C LYS A 145 2.28 -22.45 1.61
N GLU A 146 2.11 -23.18 2.70
CA GLU A 146 1.29 -22.77 3.83
C GLU A 146 2.18 -22.05 4.83
N LEU A 147 2.03 -20.72 4.90
CA LEU A 147 2.72 -19.89 5.88
C LEU A 147 1.84 -19.77 7.12
N ILE A 148 2.32 -20.30 8.24
CA ILE A 148 1.67 -20.15 9.55
C ILE A 148 2.47 -19.14 10.36
N LEU A 149 1.81 -18.04 10.71
CA LEU A 149 2.36 -16.96 11.52
C LEU A 149 1.75 -17.01 12.93
N GLU A 150 2.60 -16.92 13.95
CA GLU A 150 2.19 -16.72 15.34
C GLU A 150 2.08 -15.23 15.65
N LEU A 151 0.91 -14.84 16.14
CA LEU A 151 0.66 -13.51 16.65
C LEU A 151 1.38 -13.32 18.00
N PRO A 152 1.71 -12.08 18.39
CA PRO A 152 2.18 -11.78 19.73
C PRO A 152 1.22 -12.31 20.82
N GLU A 153 1.76 -12.68 21.98
CA GLU A 153 0.95 -13.23 23.08
C GLU A 153 -0.21 -12.29 23.46
N GLY A 154 -1.42 -12.85 23.53
CA GLY A 154 -2.63 -12.14 23.92
C GLY A 154 -3.31 -11.36 22.78
N GLU A 155 -2.71 -11.27 21.59
CA GLU A 155 -3.34 -10.68 20.41
C GLU A 155 -4.15 -11.70 19.62
N SER A 156 -5.25 -11.24 19.02
CA SER A 156 -6.04 -12.03 18.08
C SER A 156 -6.54 -11.10 16.98
N VAL A 157 -6.55 -11.60 15.75
CA VAL A 157 -7.13 -10.87 14.62
C VAL A 157 -8.63 -11.12 14.65
N ASN A 158 -9.43 -10.08 14.88
CA ASN A 158 -10.89 -10.18 14.85
C ASN A 158 -11.38 -10.05 13.40
N PHE A 159 -11.22 -11.10 12.60
CA PHE A 159 -11.59 -11.12 11.19
C PHE A 159 -12.86 -11.95 10.92
N ARG A 160 -13.42 -11.80 9.72
CA ARG A 160 -14.47 -12.67 9.19
C ARG A 160 -13.90 -13.57 8.11
N ALA A 161 -14.42 -14.80 8.01
CA ALA A 161 -14.02 -15.73 6.96
C ALA A 161 -14.25 -15.09 5.57
N GLY A 162 -13.22 -15.11 4.72
CA GLY A 162 -13.19 -14.39 3.44
C GLY A 162 -12.37 -13.11 3.45
N GLY A 163 -12.02 -12.59 4.63
CA GLY A 163 -11.12 -11.45 4.79
C GLY A 163 -9.67 -11.75 4.38
N PHE A 164 -8.87 -10.68 4.34
CA PHE A 164 -7.44 -10.73 4.05
C PHE A 164 -6.63 -9.83 4.98
N ILE A 165 -5.33 -10.10 5.07
CA ILE A 165 -4.32 -9.24 5.70
C ILE A 165 -3.35 -8.76 4.64
N GLN A 166 -2.52 -7.78 4.99
CA GLN A 166 -1.43 -7.31 4.17
C GLN A 166 -0.10 -7.65 4.82
N ILE A 167 0.82 -8.24 4.06
CA ILE A 167 2.21 -8.47 4.49
C ILE A 167 3.07 -7.31 4.02
N GLU A 168 3.94 -6.81 4.89
CA GLU A 168 4.99 -5.85 4.56
C GLU A 168 6.31 -6.58 4.32
N CYS A 169 6.96 -6.27 3.20
CA CYS A 169 8.22 -6.84 2.79
C CYS A 169 9.28 -5.76 2.75
N PRO A 170 10.31 -5.85 3.61
CA PRO A 170 11.45 -4.93 3.57
C PRO A 170 12.33 -5.18 2.33
N PRO A 171 13.25 -4.25 2.01
CA PRO A 171 14.26 -4.47 0.97
C PRO A 171 15.02 -5.76 1.22
N HIS A 172 15.12 -6.60 0.20
CA HIS A 172 15.73 -7.92 0.32
C HIS A 172 16.37 -8.35 -0.99
N THR A 173 17.18 -9.40 -0.89
CA THR A 173 17.70 -10.13 -2.03
C THR A 173 17.57 -11.62 -1.71
N VAL A 174 16.65 -12.29 -2.40
CA VAL A 174 16.36 -13.71 -2.18
C VAL A 174 16.66 -14.51 -3.45
N GLU A 175 17.18 -15.71 -3.28
CA GLU A 175 17.56 -16.62 -4.35
C GLU A 175 16.77 -17.92 -4.20
N TYR A 176 16.14 -18.40 -5.27
CA TYR A 176 15.22 -19.54 -5.21
C TYR A 176 15.91 -20.81 -4.74
N LYS A 177 17.21 -20.95 -5.02
CA LYS A 177 18.06 -22.04 -4.53
C LYS A 177 18.11 -22.19 -3.01
N ASN A 178 17.76 -21.14 -2.25
CA ASN A 178 17.76 -21.17 -0.78
C ASN A 178 16.40 -21.60 -0.19
N PHE A 179 15.39 -21.78 -1.04
CA PHE A 179 14.06 -22.19 -0.61
C PHE A 179 14.08 -23.64 -0.13
N ILE A 180 13.40 -23.89 0.98
CA ILE A 180 13.22 -25.23 1.53
C ILE A 180 12.00 -25.83 0.83
N ILE A 181 12.23 -26.62 -0.22
CA ILE A 181 11.17 -27.34 -0.96
C ILE A 181 11.25 -28.83 -0.62
N ALA A 182 10.12 -29.40 -0.19
CA ALA A 182 10.03 -30.83 0.13
C ALA A 182 10.29 -31.69 -1.11
N ASP A 183 10.91 -32.86 -0.91
CA ASP A 183 11.44 -33.69 -2.00
C ASP A 183 10.38 -34.12 -3.02
N GLU A 184 9.14 -34.33 -2.59
CA GLU A 184 8.01 -34.68 -3.47
C GLU A 184 7.65 -33.57 -4.48
N TYR A 185 7.99 -32.32 -4.18
CA TYR A 185 7.66 -31.15 -5.01
C TYR A 185 8.84 -30.67 -5.86
N ARG A 186 10.06 -31.17 -5.63
CA ARG A 186 11.26 -30.79 -6.38
C ARG A 186 11.28 -31.16 -7.87
N PRO A 187 10.65 -32.25 -8.35
CA PRO A 187 10.79 -32.67 -9.75
C PRO A 187 10.46 -31.58 -10.78
N ASP A 188 9.42 -30.79 -10.56
CA ASP A 188 9.08 -29.68 -11.44
C ASP A 188 10.04 -28.48 -11.29
N TRP A 189 10.54 -28.23 -10.09
CA TRP A 189 11.53 -27.18 -9.85
C TRP A 189 12.83 -27.46 -10.59
N ASP A 190 13.28 -28.72 -10.58
CA ASP A 190 14.45 -29.18 -11.32
C ASP A 190 14.20 -29.17 -12.83
N ARG A 191 13.05 -29.69 -13.27
CA ARG A 191 12.68 -29.75 -14.69
C ARG A 191 12.66 -28.38 -15.36
N PHE A 192 12.14 -27.36 -14.67
CA PHE A 192 12.04 -26.01 -15.20
C PHE A 192 13.19 -25.11 -14.78
N ASP A 193 14.18 -25.64 -14.06
CA ASP A 193 15.31 -24.91 -13.49
C ASP A 193 14.87 -23.62 -12.77
N LEU A 194 13.89 -23.74 -11.87
CA LEU A 194 13.34 -22.60 -11.12
C LEU A 194 14.36 -22.01 -10.13
N TRP A 195 15.37 -22.80 -9.77
CA TRP A 195 16.45 -22.41 -8.87
C TRP A 195 17.28 -21.23 -9.38
N ARG A 196 17.27 -20.98 -10.69
CA ARG A 196 18.00 -19.87 -11.33
C ARG A 196 17.50 -18.48 -10.92
N TYR A 197 16.26 -18.39 -10.43
CA TYR A 197 15.62 -17.10 -10.20
C TYR A 197 16.11 -16.41 -8.93
N LYS A 198 16.18 -15.08 -9.02
CA LYS A 198 16.58 -14.17 -7.96
C LYS A 198 15.65 -12.97 -7.93
N SER A 199 15.13 -12.65 -6.75
CA SER A 199 14.31 -11.45 -6.53
C SER A 199 15.11 -10.42 -5.75
N VAL A 200 15.23 -9.21 -6.30
CA VAL A 200 15.95 -8.09 -5.70
C VAL A 200 14.99 -6.93 -5.55
N VAL A 201 14.74 -6.52 -4.30
CA VAL A 201 13.76 -5.51 -3.95
C VAL A 201 14.44 -4.45 -3.10
N LYS A 202 14.31 -3.18 -3.52
CA LYS A 202 15.02 -2.05 -2.91
C LYS A 202 14.14 -1.19 -2.00
N GLU A 203 12.84 -1.39 -2.04
CA GLU A 203 11.84 -0.57 -1.36
C GLU A 203 10.92 -1.45 -0.53
N ASN A 204 10.25 -0.86 0.46
CA ASN A 204 9.20 -1.56 1.20
C ASN A 204 8.02 -1.82 0.27
N VAL A 205 7.57 -3.07 0.21
CA VAL A 205 6.42 -3.46 -0.62
C VAL A 205 5.37 -4.12 0.24
N VAL A 206 4.10 -3.82 -0.02
CA VAL A 206 2.95 -4.41 0.67
C VAL A 206 2.08 -5.18 -0.31
N ARG A 207 1.57 -6.35 0.08
CA ARG A 207 0.62 -7.15 -0.71
C ARG A 207 -0.41 -7.83 0.19
N ALA A 208 -1.61 -8.01 -0.36
CA ALA A 208 -2.72 -8.67 0.31
C ALA A 208 -2.64 -10.21 0.17
N TYR A 209 -2.99 -10.92 1.24
CA TYR A 209 -3.13 -12.37 1.30
C TYR A 209 -4.36 -12.74 2.13
N SER A 210 -5.21 -13.62 1.60
CA SER A 210 -6.41 -14.09 2.28
C SER A 210 -6.06 -15.05 3.41
N MET A 211 -6.78 -14.94 4.53
CA MET A 211 -6.66 -15.90 5.63
C MET A 211 -7.21 -17.25 5.21
N ALA A 212 -6.43 -18.30 5.42
CA ALA A 212 -6.84 -19.69 5.26
C ALA A 212 -7.46 -20.25 6.54
N ASN A 213 -7.08 -19.71 7.71
CA ASN A 213 -7.68 -20.08 9.00
C ASN A 213 -9.06 -19.42 9.21
N TYR A 214 -9.90 -20.03 10.04
CA TYR A 214 -11.19 -19.44 10.43
C TYR A 214 -11.08 -18.71 11.79
N PRO A 215 -12.03 -17.81 12.15
CA PRO A 215 -11.85 -16.88 13.28
C PRO A 215 -11.65 -17.51 14.67
N GLU A 216 -12.00 -18.78 14.90
CA GLU A 216 -11.79 -19.43 16.20
C GLU A 216 -10.40 -20.09 16.33
N GLU A 217 -9.61 -20.17 15.25
CA GLU A 217 -8.20 -20.55 15.29
C GLU A 217 -7.35 -19.38 15.78
N LYS A 218 -7.43 -19.12 17.08
CA LYS A 218 -6.81 -17.98 17.74
C LYS A 218 -5.28 -18.12 17.83
N GLY A 219 -4.61 -16.97 17.86
CA GLY A 219 -3.16 -16.87 18.04
C GLY A 219 -2.33 -17.15 16.78
N ILE A 220 -2.98 -17.53 15.68
CA ILE A 220 -2.30 -17.79 14.40
C ILE A 220 -2.97 -17.09 13.22
N VAL A 221 -2.20 -16.88 12.17
CA VAL A 221 -2.67 -16.52 10.83
C VAL A 221 -2.09 -17.52 9.84
N MET A 222 -2.95 -18.19 9.08
CA MET A 222 -2.54 -19.16 8.06
C MET A 222 -2.78 -18.57 6.67
N LEU A 223 -1.81 -18.69 5.78
CA LEU A 223 -1.88 -18.15 4.41
C LEU A 223 -1.40 -19.19 3.41
N ASN A 224 -2.10 -19.31 2.29
CA ASN A 224 -1.64 -20.10 1.15
C ASN A 224 -1.03 -19.19 0.10
N VAL A 225 0.29 -19.27 -0.06
CA VAL A 225 1.04 -18.37 -0.94
C VAL A 225 1.56 -19.14 -2.12
N ARG A 226 1.20 -18.70 -3.32
CA ARG A 226 1.74 -19.20 -4.58
C ARG A 226 3.03 -18.45 -4.93
N ILE A 227 4.07 -19.17 -5.34
CA ILE A 227 5.27 -18.55 -5.91
C ILE A 227 4.95 -17.95 -7.28
N ALA A 228 5.16 -16.64 -7.44
CA ALA A 228 4.99 -15.96 -8.72
C ALA A 228 6.32 -15.96 -9.49
N SER A 229 6.67 -17.11 -10.05
CA SER A 229 7.75 -17.20 -11.04
C SER A 229 7.36 -16.45 -12.33
N PRO A 230 8.33 -16.02 -13.16
CA PRO A 230 8.04 -15.42 -14.46
C PRO A 230 7.08 -16.28 -15.29
N PRO A 231 6.13 -15.69 -16.03
CA PRO A 231 5.21 -16.45 -16.87
C PRO A 231 5.95 -17.29 -17.92
N PRO A 232 5.38 -18.43 -18.34
CA PRO A 232 5.93 -19.20 -19.46
C PRO A 232 6.07 -18.31 -20.70
N ASN A 233 7.21 -18.37 -21.38
CA ASN A 233 7.55 -17.56 -22.56
C ASN A 233 7.77 -16.06 -22.29
N ALA A 234 8.04 -15.66 -21.04
CA ALA A 234 8.34 -14.28 -20.68
C ALA A 234 9.60 -14.23 -19.78
N ASP A 235 10.74 -14.70 -20.32
CA ASP A 235 11.99 -14.87 -19.57
C ASP A 235 12.61 -13.55 -19.06
N ASP A 236 12.28 -12.42 -19.69
CA ASP A 236 12.77 -11.09 -19.29
C ASP A 236 11.96 -10.45 -18.14
N VAL A 237 10.87 -11.10 -17.70
CA VAL A 237 10.03 -10.60 -16.62
C VAL A 237 10.66 -10.96 -15.27
N PRO A 238 10.86 -10.00 -14.35
CA PRO A 238 11.43 -10.31 -13.05
C PRO A 238 10.50 -11.22 -12.21
N PRO A 239 11.05 -12.07 -11.33
CA PRO A 239 10.26 -12.86 -10.40
C PRO A 239 9.41 -11.99 -9.46
N GLY A 240 8.36 -12.58 -8.89
CA GLY A 240 7.47 -11.90 -7.96
C GLY A 240 8.18 -11.41 -6.71
N ILE A 241 7.92 -10.16 -6.32
CA ILE A 241 8.55 -9.51 -5.16
C ILE A 241 8.19 -10.23 -3.85
N MET A 242 6.92 -10.16 -3.47
CA MET A 242 6.45 -10.61 -2.16
C MET A 242 6.39 -12.14 -2.04
N SER A 243 5.98 -12.84 -3.09
CA SER A 243 5.94 -14.31 -3.05
C SER A 243 7.34 -14.90 -2.89
N SER A 244 8.37 -14.29 -3.48
CA SER A 244 9.75 -14.76 -3.32
C SER A 244 10.27 -14.51 -1.91
N TYR A 245 9.94 -13.36 -1.32
CA TYR A 245 10.24 -13.08 0.10
C TYR A 245 9.59 -14.12 1.02
N ILE A 246 8.28 -14.38 0.84
CA ILE A 246 7.54 -15.33 1.68
C ILE A 246 8.08 -16.75 1.53
N PHE A 247 8.47 -17.18 0.32
CA PHE A 247 9.02 -18.52 0.11
C PHE A 247 10.39 -18.74 0.77
N ASP A 248 11.15 -17.67 1.04
CA ASP A 248 12.45 -17.76 1.70
C ASP A 248 12.35 -17.83 3.23
N LEU A 249 11.22 -17.37 3.80
CA LEU A 249 10.99 -17.34 5.24
C LEU A 249 11.14 -18.72 5.89
N LYS A 250 11.81 -18.74 7.03
CA LYS A 250 12.09 -19.93 7.84
C LYS A 250 11.42 -19.81 9.21
N PRO A 251 11.16 -20.94 9.90
CA PRO A 251 10.68 -20.90 11.27
C PRO A 251 11.56 -20.01 12.17
N GLY A 252 10.93 -19.11 12.91
CA GLY A 252 11.58 -18.12 13.77
C GLY A 252 11.76 -16.72 13.16
N ASP A 253 11.61 -16.57 11.84
CA ASP A 253 11.70 -15.26 11.18
C ASP A 253 10.56 -14.33 11.61
N LYS A 254 10.82 -13.02 11.54
CA LYS A 254 9.84 -11.98 11.87
C LYS A 254 9.18 -11.43 10.60
N VAL A 255 7.85 -11.31 10.64
CA VAL A 255 7.05 -10.82 9.51
C VAL A 255 6.04 -9.80 10.03
N THR A 256 6.05 -8.61 9.44
CA THR A 256 5.08 -7.57 9.77
C THR A 256 3.84 -7.71 8.91
N ILE A 257 2.67 -7.79 9.57
CA ILE A 257 1.37 -7.85 8.91
C ILE A 257 0.46 -6.73 9.39
N SER A 258 -0.52 -6.36 8.56
CA SER A 258 -1.58 -5.41 8.94
C SER A 258 -2.96 -5.89 8.47
N GLY A 259 -3.99 -5.55 9.24
CA GLY A 259 -5.38 -5.94 8.96
C GLY A 259 -6.23 -6.00 10.23
N PRO A 260 -7.37 -6.70 10.21
CA PRO A 260 -7.95 -7.40 9.06
C PRO A 260 -8.66 -6.45 8.09
N PHE A 261 -8.82 -6.88 6.84
CA PHE A 261 -9.60 -6.20 5.81
C PHE A 261 -10.61 -7.18 5.19
N GLY A 262 -11.79 -6.69 4.80
CA GLY A 262 -12.77 -7.46 4.02
C GLY A 262 -13.69 -8.35 4.84
#